data_AF-A0A1A8LEI5-F1
#
_entry.id   AF-A0A1A8LEI5-F1
#
_cell.length_a   1.000
_cell.length_b   1.000
_cell.length_c   1.000
_cell.angle_alpha   90.00
_cell.angle_beta   90.00
_cell.angle_gamma   90.00
#
_symmetry.space_group_name_H-M   'P 1'
#
loop_
_entity.id
_entity.type
_entity.pdbx_description
1 polymer ?
#
loop_
_entity_poly.entity_id
_entity_poly.type
_entity_poly.pdbx_seq_one_letter_code
_entity_poly.pdbx_strand_id
1 'polypeptide(L)'
;MRVASKMDYKVVFSALERVCQENISVLCGPSDLPYGTVTKRLVTSMKQIQEHGRALEPMVASFSTIYHHYDFDAQTPGNGYRTLVKVLQSCLLHIVHKGQYIASNYSGAFFRAEHNAAEMEAYCSALCQLRALLYLAQRLIHDNEHGQLYIQQDSDLNRSFVQEYSSMHKACFYGRCLGFQFSPALRPFLQTIIISMVSYGEAYGKQQSG
;
A
#
# COMPACT_ATOMS: atom_id res chain seq x y z
N MET A 1 17.72 -14.75 15.92
CA MET A 1 16.25 -14.92 16.00
C MET A 1 15.61 -13.56 16.17
N ARG A 2 15.02 -12.97 15.12
CA ARG A 2 14.14 -11.80 15.28
C ARG A 2 12.80 -12.33 15.74
N VAL A 3 12.46 -12.09 17.00
CA VAL A 3 11.06 -12.13 17.44
C VAL A 3 10.36 -11.08 16.60
N ALA A 4 9.62 -11.51 15.58
CA ALA A 4 8.69 -10.64 14.89
C ALA A 4 7.67 -10.24 15.96
N SER A 5 7.86 -9.06 16.55
CA SER A 5 6.83 -8.41 17.36
C SER A 5 5.55 -8.53 16.55
N LYS A 6 4.60 -9.30 17.08
CA LYS A 6 3.31 -9.58 16.44
C LYS A 6 2.58 -8.24 16.50
N MET A 7 2.88 -7.36 15.54
CA MET A 7 2.37 -6.01 15.51
C MET A 7 0.86 -6.12 15.43
N ASP A 8 0.20 -5.69 16.49
CA ASP A 8 -1.25 -5.74 16.55
C ASP A 8 -1.79 -4.81 15.46
N TYR A 9 -2.38 -5.42 14.43
CA TYR A 9 -2.90 -4.68 13.29
C TYR A 9 -3.94 -3.65 13.74
N LYS A 10 -4.66 -3.91 14.84
CA LYS A 10 -5.64 -2.98 15.41
C LYS A 10 -5.00 -1.67 15.83
N VAL A 11 -3.79 -1.70 16.38
CA VAL A 11 -3.03 -0.50 16.76
C VAL A 11 -2.70 0.33 15.53
N VAL A 12 -2.32 -0.32 14.41
CA VAL A 12 -1.99 0.35 13.16
C VAL A 12 -3.23 1.01 12.54
N PHE A 13 -4.36 0.31 12.48
CA PHE A 13 -5.62 0.88 11.97
C PHE A 13 -6.15 2.00 12.86
N SER A 14 -6.06 1.87 14.19
CA SER A 14 -6.42 2.94 15.13
C SER A 14 -5.54 4.18 14.93
N ALA A 15 -4.23 3.98 14.72
CA ALA A 15 -3.31 5.07 14.44
C ALA A 15 -3.60 5.75 13.10
N LEU A 16 -3.96 4.97 12.06
CA LEU A 16 -4.36 5.49 10.76
C LEU A 16 -5.61 6.35 10.86
N GLU A 17 -6.67 5.84 11.51
CA GLU A 17 -7.94 6.56 11.69
C GLU A 17 -7.71 7.89 12.40
N ARG A 18 -6.94 7.88 13.49
CA ARG A 18 -6.57 9.10 14.23
C ARG A 18 -5.82 10.10 13.36
N VAL A 19 -4.79 9.66 12.64
CA VAL A 19 -3.97 10.54 11.78
C VAL A 19 -4.78 11.13 10.64
N CYS A 20 -5.68 10.36 10.02
CA CYS A 20 -6.59 10.87 8.99
C CYS A 20 -7.51 11.95 9.54
N GLN A 21 -8.14 11.72 10.71
CA GLN A 21 -9.03 12.70 11.35
C GLN A 21 -8.28 13.99 11.73
N GLU A 22 -7.10 13.84 12.34
CA GLU A 22 -6.25 14.97 12.73
C GLU A 22 -5.86 15.81 11.51
N ASN A 23 -5.37 15.19 10.43
CA ASN A 23 -5.02 15.91 9.21
C ASN A 23 -6.23 16.60 8.58
N ILE A 24 -7.39 15.94 8.50
CA ILE A 24 -8.61 16.56 7.97
C ILE A 24 -8.99 17.78 8.80
N SER A 25 -8.93 17.70 10.13
CA SER A 25 -9.25 18.82 11.02
C SER A 25 -8.30 20.01 10.85
N VAL A 26 -6.99 19.76 10.80
CA VAL A 26 -5.95 20.79 10.63
C VAL A 26 -6.09 21.47 9.26
N LEU A 27 -6.31 20.69 8.21
CA LEU A 27 -6.37 21.18 6.83
C LEU A 27 -7.72 21.86 6.49
N CYS A 28 -8.79 21.56 7.22
CA CYS A 28 -10.09 22.22 7.07
C CYS A 28 -10.29 23.42 8.01
N GLY A 29 -9.28 23.79 8.80
CA GLY A 29 -9.30 24.98 9.67
C GLY A 29 -9.43 26.31 8.91
N PRO A 30 -9.67 27.44 9.61
CA PRO A 30 -10.04 28.71 9.00
C PRO A 30 -8.99 29.27 8.00
N SER A 31 -9.44 29.34 6.75
CA SER A 31 -9.15 30.14 5.55
C SER A 31 -7.79 30.80 5.23
N ASP A 32 -6.86 31.01 6.16
CA ASP A 32 -5.57 31.67 5.86
C ASP A 32 -4.48 30.68 5.40
N LEU A 33 -4.88 29.58 4.75
CA LEU A 33 -3.97 28.53 4.35
C LEU A 33 -3.30 28.88 3.01
N PRO A 34 -1.97 29.06 2.97
CA PRO A 34 -1.25 29.50 1.77
C PRO A 34 -1.29 28.49 0.61
N TYR A 35 -1.78 27.27 0.86
CA TYR A 35 -1.74 26.14 -0.07
C TYR A 35 -3.13 25.66 -0.52
N GLY A 36 -4.09 26.57 -0.75
CA GLY A 36 -5.50 26.23 -0.98
C GLY A 36 -5.79 25.00 -1.88
N THR A 37 -5.14 24.89 -3.06
CA THR A 37 -5.31 23.72 -3.96
C THR A 37 -4.69 22.45 -3.40
N VAL A 38 -3.48 22.52 -2.85
CA VAL A 38 -2.76 21.38 -2.24
C VAL A 38 -3.51 20.86 -1.02
N THR A 39 -4.09 21.76 -0.24
CA THR A 39 -4.91 21.46 0.94
C THR A 39 -6.11 20.60 0.58
N LYS A 40 -6.83 20.99 -0.48
CA LYS A 40 -7.95 20.20 -1.02
C LYS A 40 -7.49 18.79 -1.44
N ARG A 41 -6.35 18.69 -2.12
CA ARG A 41 -5.77 17.40 -2.52
C ARG A 41 -5.44 16.52 -1.31
N LEU A 42 -4.74 17.07 -0.31
CA LEU A 42 -4.40 16.38 0.92
C LEU A 42 -5.66 15.91 1.69
N VAL A 43 -6.67 16.76 1.83
CA VAL A 43 -7.94 16.40 2.48
C VAL A 43 -8.62 15.25 1.72
N THR A 44 -8.68 15.33 0.40
CA THR A 44 -9.23 14.25 -0.44
C THR A 44 -8.48 12.95 -0.24
N SER A 45 -7.14 12.96 -0.30
CA SER A 45 -6.34 11.76 -0.07
C SER A 45 -6.54 11.20 1.33
N MET A 46 -6.60 12.03 2.37
CA MET A 46 -6.82 11.57 3.75
C MET A 46 -8.19 10.91 3.92
N LYS A 47 -9.24 11.45 3.30
CA LYS A 47 -10.58 10.84 3.31
C LYS A 47 -10.60 9.49 2.59
N GLN A 48 -9.97 9.40 1.41
CA GLN A 48 -9.87 8.16 0.65
C GLN A 48 -9.07 7.10 1.41
N ILE A 49 -7.95 7.49 2.02
CA ILE A 49 -7.13 6.60 2.86
C ILE A 49 -7.93 6.09 4.05
N GLN A 50 -8.70 6.96 4.72
CA GLN A 50 -9.57 6.57 5.83
C GLN A 50 -10.61 5.54 5.40
N GLU A 51 -11.27 5.76 4.26
CA GLU A 51 -12.24 4.84 3.69
C GLU A 51 -11.60 3.48 3.35
N HIS A 52 -10.44 3.50 2.69
CA HIS A 52 -9.69 2.29 2.40
C HIS A 52 -9.27 1.56 3.68
N GLY A 53 -8.81 2.29 4.70
CA GLY A 53 -8.45 1.74 6.01
C GLY A 53 -9.60 0.99 6.66
N ARG A 54 -10.77 1.61 6.75
CA ARG A 54 -11.99 1.00 7.33
C ARG A 54 -12.44 -0.25 6.56
N ALA A 55 -12.31 -0.26 5.24
CA ALA A 55 -12.62 -1.44 4.43
C ALA A 55 -11.59 -2.56 4.60
N LEU A 56 -10.32 -2.22 4.83
CA LEU A 56 -9.19 -3.16 4.93
C LEU A 56 -9.08 -3.81 6.31
N GLU A 57 -9.47 -3.14 7.38
CA GLU A 57 -9.39 -3.69 8.74
C GLU A 57 -10.11 -5.05 8.90
N PRO A 58 -11.39 -5.21 8.51
CA PRO A 58 -12.07 -6.51 8.61
C PRO A 58 -11.45 -7.57 7.69
N MET A 59 -10.91 -7.19 6.52
CA MET A 59 -10.18 -8.12 5.66
C MET A 59 -8.92 -8.64 6.35
N VAL A 60 -8.12 -7.76 6.96
CA VAL A 60 -6.91 -8.16 7.70
C VAL A 60 -7.27 -9.05 8.90
N ALA A 61 -8.34 -8.72 9.61
CA ALA A 61 -8.85 -9.56 10.70
C ALA A 61 -9.17 -10.98 10.21
N SER A 62 -9.87 -11.10 9.07
CA SER A 62 -10.18 -12.39 8.42
C SER A 62 -8.90 -13.13 8.01
N PHE A 63 -7.96 -12.48 7.32
CA PHE A 63 -6.69 -13.13 6.96
C PHE A 63 -5.90 -13.61 8.19
N SER A 64 -5.91 -12.84 9.27
CA SER A 64 -5.16 -13.16 10.49
C SER A 64 -5.63 -14.44 11.19
N THR A 65 -6.86 -14.89 10.92
CA THR A 65 -7.41 -16.12 11.51
C THR A 65 -7.12 -17.35 10.66
N ILE A 66 -6.67 -17.20 9.41
CA ILE A 66 -6.56 -18.33 8.45
C ILE A 66 -5.18 -18.47 7.79
N TYR A 67 -4.45 -17.38 7.59
CA TYR A 67 -3.16 -17.36 6.89
C TYR A 67 -2.08 -18.29 7.48
N HIS A 68 -2.23 -18.76 8.71
CA HIS A 68 -1.30 -19.66 9.36
C HIS A 68 -1.48 -21.13 8.92
N HIS A 69 -2.66 -21.48 8.39
CA HIS A 69 -2.90 -22.80 7.79
C HIS A 69 -2.11 -23.02 6.49
N TYR A 70 -1.63 -21.94 5.89
CA TYR A 70 -0.86 -21.96 4.64
C TYR A 70 0.65 -21.81 4.86
N ASP A 71 1.10 -21.79 6.12
CA ASP A 71 2.52 -21.83 6.43
C ASP A 71 3.12 -23.20 6.12
N PHE A 72 4.42 -23.24 5.84
CA PHE A 72 5.12 -24.50 5.65
C PHE A 72 5.08 -25.36 6.93
N ASP A 73 5.34 -24.74 8.08
CA ASP A 73 5.12 -25.31 9.40
C ASP A 73 5.02 -24.19 10.47
N ALA A 74 4.70 -24.54 11.72
CA ALA A 74 4.51 -23.57 12.80
C ALA A 74 5.79 -22.78 13.19
N GLN A 75 6.97 -23.32 12.91
CA GLN A 75 8.28 -22.69 13.12
C GLN A 75 8.78 -21.95 11.87
N THR A 76 8.21 -22.23 10.70
CA THR A 76 8.57 -21.64 9.41
C THR A 76 7.39 -20.88 8.80
N PRO A 77 7.00 -19.72 9.37
CA PRO A 77 5.92 -18.90 8.83
C PRO A 77 6.33 -18.26 7.52
N GLY A 78 5.61 -18.56 6.44
CA GLY A 78 6.01 -18.13 5.10
C GLY A 78 4.99 -18.49 4.03
N ASN A 79 4.09 -17.54 3.71
CA ASN A 79 3.15 -17.66 2.61
C ASN A 79 2.76 -16.29 2.02
N GLY A 80 2.10 -16.31 0.86
CA GLY A 80 1.67 -15.12 0.14
C GLY A 80 0.70 -14.24 0.92
N TYR A 81 -0.26 -14.82 1.66
CA TYR A 81 -1.24 -14.08 2.45
C TYR A 81 -0.59 -13.32 3.62
N ARG A 82 0.36 -13.95 4.32
CA ARG A 82 1.19 -13.28 5.34
C ARG A 82 1.97 -12.11 4.76
N THR A 83 2.57 -12.30 3.59
CA THR A 83 3.32 -11.24 2.91
C THR A 83 2.40 -10.10 2.53
N LEU A 84 1.22 -10.38 1.99
CA LEU A 84 0.25 -9.36 1.60
C LEU A 84 -0.20 -8.50 2.79
N VAL A 85 -0.51 -9.13 3.93
CA VAL A 85 -0.85 -8.40 5.18
C VAL A 85 0.33 -7.56 5.67
N LYS A 86 1.56 -8.09 5.65
CA LYS A 86 2.76 -7.34 6.05
C LYS A 86 3.04 -6.14 5.15
N VAL A 87 2.88 -6.30 3.84
CA VAL A 87 3.02 -5.21 2.87
C VAL A 87 1.95 -4.14 3.14
N LEU A 88 0.70 -4.53 3.34
CA LEU A 88 -0.35 -3.57 3.72
C LEU A 88 0.02 -2.81 5.00
N GLN A 89 0.41 -3.50 6.07
CA GLN A 89 0.82 -2.86 7.32
C GLN A 89 1.99 -1.88 7.12
N SER A 90 2.96 -2.23 6.28
CA SER A 90 4.09 -1.34 5.96
C SER A 90 3.63 -0.08 5.23
N CYS A 91 2.67 -0.20 4.30
CA CYS A 91 2.04 0.93 3.62
C CYS A 91 1.31 1.84 4.61
N LEU A 92 0.49 1.26 5.50
CA LEU A 92 -0.25 2.00 6.52
C LEU A 92 0.67 2.73 7.50
N LEU A 93 1.75 2.08 7.96
CA LEU A 93 2.74 2.73 8.82
C LEU A 93 3.41 3.92 8.14
N HIS A 94 3.75 3.80 6.85
CA HIS A 94 4.32 4.92 6.10
C HIS A 94 3.33 6.08 6.01
N ILE A 95 2.05 5.79 5.72
CA ILE A 95 0.98 6.79 5.69
C ILE A 95 0.82 7.46 7.07
N VAL A 96 0.82 6.69 8.15
CA VAL A 96 0.71 7.20 9.54
C VAL A 96 1.87 8.16 9.84
N HIS A 97 3.11 7.74 9.60
CA HIS A 97 4.28 8.60 9.85
C HIS A 97 4.24 9.87 8.99
N LYS A 98 3.87 9.74 7.71
CA LYS A 98 3.79 10.88 6.80
C LYS A 98 2.66 11.84 7.17
N GLY A 99 1.51 11.31 7.58
CA GLY A 99 0.38 12.12 8.04
C GLY A 99 0.68 12.86 9.34
N GLN A 100 1.38 12.23 10.30
CA GLN A 100 1.85 12.91 11.51
C GLN A 100 2.80 14.07 11.18
N TYR A 101 3.73 13.84 10.25
CA TYR A 101 4.62 14.89 9.76
C TYR A 101 3.83 16.05 9.13
N ILE A 102 2.83 15.76 8.28
CA ILE A 102 2.01 16.81 7.65
C ILE A 102 1.26 17.60 8.72
N ALA A 103 0.51 16.94 9.61
CA ALA A 103 -0.23 17.61 10.68
C ALA A 103 0.66 18.54 11.53
N SER A 104 1.89 18.11 11.83
CA SER A 104 2.81 18.88 12.68
C SER A 104 3.54 20.02 11.97
N ASN A 105 3.69 19.97 10.64
CA ASN A 105 4.56 20.89 9.89
C ASN A 105 3.84 21.73 8.84
N TYR A 106 2.54 21.52 8.63
CA TYR A 106 1.81 22.09 7.50
C TYR A 106 1.81 23.64 7.45
N SER A 107 1.88 24.31 8.61
CA SER A 107 1.99 25.78 8.70
C SER A 107 3.43 26.31 8.63
N GLY A 108 4.43 25.44 8.57
CA GLY A 108 5.84 25.83 8.60
C GLY A 108 6.32 26.39 7.24
N ALA A 109 7.17 27.42 7.28
CA ALA A 109 7.72 28.07 6.08
C ALA A 109 8.49 27.12 5.13
N PHE A 110 9.06 26.04 5.65
CA PHE A 110 9.79 25.03 4.87
C PHE A 110 8.94 23.84 4.43
N PHE A 111 7.62 23.89 4.66
CA PHE A 111 6.71 22.82 4.30
C PHE A 111 6.61 22.69 2.77
N ARG A 112 7.14 21.59 2.23
CA ARG A 112 7.06 21.27 0.80
C ARG A 112 5.67 20.74 0.43
N ALA A 113 4.67 21.61 0.40
CA ALA A 113 3.27 21.25 0.26
C ALA A 113 3.00 20.31 -0.93
N GLU A 114 3.44 20.69 -2.13
CA GLU A 114 3.27 19.90 -3.35
C GLU A 114 3.90 18.50 -3.25
N HIS A 115 5.10 18.41 -2.70
CA HIS A 115 5.79 17.14 -2.53
C HIS A 115 5.04 16.21 -1.58
N ASN A 116 4.57 16.75 -0.44
CA ASN A 116 3.83 15.97 0.55
C ASN A 116 2.47 15.51 0.03
N ALA A 117 1.77 16.35 -0.74
CA ALA A 117 0.52 15.96 -1.40
C ALA A 117 0.76 14.85 -2.43
N ALA A 118 1.73 15.01 -3.32
CA ALA A 118 2.05 14.00 -4.33
C ALA A 118 2.50 12.67 -3.71
N GLU A 119 3.20 12.69 -2.58
CA GLU A 119 3.53 11.47 -1.84
C GLU A 119 2.28 10.82 -1.24
N MET A 120 1.42 11.58 -0.57
CA MET A 120 0.19 11.04 0.02
C MET A 120 -0.77 10.46 -1.02
N GLU A 121 -0.91 11.11 -2.18
CA GLU A 121 -1.69 10.60 -3.31
C GLU A 121 -1.12 9.28 -3.86
N ALA A 122 0.21 9.17 -3.96
CA ALA A 122 0.85 7.94 -4.42
C ALA A 122 0.60 6.78 -3.43
N TYR A 123 0.68 7.03 -2.12
CA TYR A 123 0.36 6.02 -1.11
C TYR A 123 -1.14 5.70 -1.06
N CYS A 124 -2.02 6.65 -1.31
CA CYS A 124 -3.46 6.40 -1.48
C CYS A 124 -3.71 5.46 -2.67
N SER A 125 -3.06 5.71 -3.81
CA SER A 125 -3.13 4.83 -4.99
C SER A 125 -2.60 3.42 -4.69
N ALA A 126 -1.46 3.32 -4.02
CA ALA A 126 -0.90 2.03 -3.61
C ALA A 126 -1.83 1.28 -2.64
N LEU A 127 -2.44 1.99 -1.68
CA LEU A 127 -3.41 1.41 -0.74
C LEU A 127 -4.67 0.90 -1.44
N CYS A 128 -5.17 1.63 -2.45
CA CYS A 128 -6.28 1.17 -3.29
C CYS A 128 -5.94 -0.13 -4.03
N GLN A 129 -4.74 -0.22 -4.63
CA GLN A 129 -4.30 -1.45 -5.31
C GLN A 129 -4.05 -2.60 -4.32
N LEU A 130 -3.53 -2.33 -3.13
CA LEU A 130 -3.41 -3.34 -2.06
C LEU A 130 -4.78 -3.85 -1.62
N ARG A 131 -5.80 -2.98 -1.53
CA ARG A 131 -7.18 -3.39 -1.27
C ARG A 131 -7.71 -4.33 -2.34
N ALA A 132 -7.47 -4.02 -3.61
CA ALA A 132 -7.87 -4.89 -4.73
C ALA A 132 -7.15 -6.26 -4.67
N LEU A 133 -5.84 -6.26 -4.36
CA LEU A 133 -5.07 -7.50 -4.18
C LEU A 133 -5.59 -8.36 -3.01
N LEU A 134 -5.95 -7.74 -1.89
CA LEU A 134 -6.52 -8.43 -0.74
C LEU A 134 -7.91 -9.01 -1.04
N TYR A 135 -8.74 -8.28 -1.77
CA TYR A 135 -10.03 -8.80 -2.24
C TYR A 135 -9.86 -10.01 -3.16
N LEU A 136 -8.92 -9.91 -4.09
CA LEU A 136 -8.59 -10.99 -5.01
C LEU A 136 -8.02 -12.22 -4.25
N ALA A 137 -7.17 -11.99 -3.26
CA ALA A 137 -6.65 -13.04 -2.38
C ALA A 137 -7.76 -13.66 -1.49
N GLN A 138 -8.75 -12.89 -1.08
CA GLN A 138 -9.87 -13.39 -0.27
C GLN A 138 -10.77 -14.31 -1.11
N ARG A 139 -11.02 -13.95 -2.37
CA ARG A 139 -11.73 -14.80 -3.32
C ARG A 139 -10.98 -16.11 -3.57
N LEU A 140 -9.66 -16.06 -3.75
CA LEU A 140 -8.85 -17.27 -3.86
C LEU A 140 -9.04 -18.21 -2.67
N ILE A 141 -9.03 -17.69 -1.45
CA ILE A 141 -9.22 -18.54 -0.26
C ILE A 141 -10.62 -19.14 -0.23
N HIS A 142 -11.65 -18.37 -0.58
CA HIS A 142 -13.04 -18.82 -0.52
C HIS A 142 -13.37 -19.86 -1.60
N ASP A 143 -12.81 -19.68 -2.79
CA ASP A 143 -13.11 -20.48 -3.97
C ASP A 143 -12.24 -21.75 -4.07
N ASN A 144 -11.33 -21.98 -3.10
CA ASN A 144 -10.48 -23.16 -3.02
C ASN A 144 -10.79 -24.02 -1.79
N GLU A 145 -10.56 -25.33 -1.91
CA GLU A 145 -10.63 -26.23 -0.75
C GLU A 145 -9.59 -25.85 0.31
N HIS A 146 -9.89 -26.19 1.57
CA HIS A 146 -8.99 -25.90 2.69
C HIS A 146 -7.60 -26.49 2.45
N GLY A 147 -6.56 -25.67 2.65
CA GLY A 147 -5.17 -26.07 2.45
C GLY A 147 -4.68 -26.03 0.99
N GLN A 148 -5.55 -25.78 0.00
CA GLN A 148 -5.13 -25.61 -1.38
C GLN A 148 -4.66 -24.17 -1.65
N LEU A 149 -3.45 -24.04 -2.20
CA LEU A 149 -2.86 -22.76 -2.62
C LEU A 149 -3.08 -22.43 -4.09
N TYR A 150 -3.50 -23.42 -4.87
CA TYR A 150 -3.66 -23.31 -6.32
C TYR A 150 -5.10 -23.62 -6.71
N ILE A 151 -5.63 -22.79 -7.62
CA ILE A 151 -6.89 -23.07 -8.30
C ILE A 151 -6.69 -24.35 -9.14
N GLN A 152 -7.53 -25.36 -8.92
CA GLN A 152 -7.53 -26.57 -9.76
C GLN A 152 -7.75 -26.21 -11.23
N GLN A 153 -6.96 -26.84 -12.11
CA GLN A 153 -6.65 -26.39 -13.49
C GLN A 153 -7.85 -26.26 -14.45
N ASP A 154 -9.05 -26.72 -14.09
CA ASP A 154 -10.23 -26.80 -14.97
C ASP A 154 -11.35 -25.77 -14.66
N SER A 155 -11.06 -24.70 -13.92
CA SER A 155 -12.09 -23.71 -13.54
C SER A 155 -11.95 -22.37 -14.27
N ASP A 156 -13.08 -21.81 -14.71
CA ASP A 156 -13.20 -20.43 -15.24
C ASP A 156 -12.61 -19.36 -14.31
N LEU A 157 -12.53 -19.69 -13.00
CA LEU A 157 -11.85 -18.92 -11.96
C LEU A 157 -10.41 -18.56 -12.32
N ASN A 158 -9.64 -19.48 -12.93
CA ASN A 158 -8.24 -19.21 -13.29
C ASN A 158 -8.13 -18.08 -14.33
N ARG A 159 -8.99 -18.11 -15.36
CA ARG A 159 -8.96 -17.09 -16.42
C ARG A 159 -9.42 -15.72 -15.91
N SER A 160 -10.51 -15.69 -15.15
CA SER A 160 -11.05 -14.47 -14.56
C SER A 160 -10.05 -13.84 -13.58
N PHE A 161 -9.45 -14.65 -12.71
CA PHE A 161 -8.41 -14.22 -11.77
C PHE A 161 -7.20 -13.62 -12.49
N VAL A 162 -6.65 -14.30 -13.49
CA VAL A 162 -5.48 -13.82 -14.24
C VAL A 162 -5.81 -12.53 -14.98
N GLN A 163 -7.00 -12.41 -15.56
CA GLN A 163 -7.45 -11.19 -16.23
C GLN A 163 -7.59 -10.01 -15.26
N GLU A 164 -8.19 -10.23 -14.09
CA GLU A 164 -8.35 -9.21 -13.06
C GLU A 164 -7.00 -8.78 -12.47
N TYR A 165 -6.11 -9.74 -12.16
CA TYR A 165 -4.75 -9.43 -11.72
C TYR A 165 -3.98 -8.65 -12.79
N SER A 166 -4.13 -9.02 -14.07
CA SER A 166 -3.44 -8.36 -15.17
C SER A 166 -3.88 -6.92 -15.35
N SER A 167 -5.17 -6.62 -15.15
CA SER A 167 -5.73 -5.26 -15.28
C SER A 167 -5.38 -4.32 -14.12
N MET A 168 -4.93 -4.85 -12.97
CA MET A 168 -4.50 -4.03 -11.83
C MET A 168 -3.34 -3.10 -12.18
N HIS A 169 -3.41 -1.87 -11.64
CA HIS A 169 -2.43 -0.81 -11.90
C HIS A 169 -1.19 -0.96 -11.03
N LYS A 170 -0.19 -1.70 -11.53
CA LYS A 170 1.04 -2.04 -10.81
C LYS A 170 2.02 -0.86 -10.68
N ALA A 171 1.87 0.18 -11.51
CA ALA A 171 2.82 1.29 -11.55
C ALA A 171 2.85 2.14 -10.26
N CYS A 172 1.77 2.10 -9.47
CA CYS A 172 1.72 2.77 -8.17
C CYS A 172 2.84 2.33 -7.19
N PHE A 173 3.43 1.15 -7.39
CA PHE A 173 4.50 0.61 -6.55
C PHE A 173 5.92 0.98 -7.00
N TYR A 174 6.11 1.48 -8.23
CA TYR A 174 7.44 1.70 -8.81
C TYR A 174 7.93 3.15 -8.75
N GLY A 175 7.06 4.09 -8.37
CA GLY A 175 7.38 5.50 -8.20
C GLY A 175 7.74 5.88 -6.75
N ARG A 176 6.98 6.81 -6.17
CA ARG A 176 7.19 7.31 -4.79
C ARG A 176 7.06 6.21 -3.73
N CYS A 177 6.35 5.13 -4.05
CA CYS A 177 6.14 3.98 -3.18
C CYS A 177 7.22 2.89 -3.36
N LEU A 178 8.31 3.16 -4.10
CA LEU A 178 9.31 2.14 -4.38
C LEU A 178 9.90 1.53 -3.11
N GLY A 179 9.68 0.22 -2.97
CA GLY A 179 10.28 -0.59 -1.93
C GLY A 179 9.88 -0.18 -0.51
N PHE A 180 8.71 0.43 -0.31
CA PHE A 180 8.24 0.83 1.02
C PHE A 180 8.14 -0.36 1.99
N GLN A 181 7.97 -1.58 1.48
CA GLN A 181 7.89 -2.81 2.25
C GLN A 181 9.25 -3.37 2.68
N PHE A 182 10.34 -2.85 2.12
CA PHE A 182 11.70 -3.34 2.37
C PHE A 182 12.43 -2.42 3.35
N SER A 183 13.55 -2.93 3.88
CA SER A 183 14.46 -2.11 4.68
C SER A 183 14.91 -0.87 3.87
N PRO A 184 15.00 0.32 4.49
CA PRO A 184 15.50 1.52 3.82
C PRO A 184 16.87 1.33 3.15
N ALA A 185 17.72 0.42 3.67
CA ALA A 185 19.01 0.08 3.10
C ALA A 185 18.93 -0.53 1.69
N LEU A 186 17.81 -1.15 1.31
CA LEU A 186 17.59 -1.72 -0.03
C LEU A 186 17.10 -0.69 -1.03
N ARG A 187 16.58 0.45 -0.58
CA ARG A 187 16.00 1.47 -1.45
C ARG A 187 16.99 2.01 -2.50
N PRO A 188 18.26 2.32 -2.18
CA PRO A 188 19.22 2.77 -3.19
C PRO A 188 19.44 1.74 -4.30
N PHE A 189 19.56 0.46 -3.94
CA PHE A 189 19.73 -0.62 -4.90
C PHE A 189 18.52 -0.77 -5.83
N LEU A 190 17.31 -0.75 -5.27
CA LEU A 190 16.07 -0.83 -6.04
C LEU A 190 15.92 0.38 -6.98
N GLN A 191 16.30 1.57 -6.52
CA GLN A 191 16.31 2.78 -7.34
C GLN A 191 17.28 2.64 -8.51
N THR A 192 18.50 2.14 -8.29
CA THR A 192 19.46 1.89 -9.36
C THR A 192 18.89 0.93 -10.41
N ILE A 193 18.28 -0.18 -9.99
CA ILE A 193 17.69 -1.15 -10.93
C ILE A 193 16.59 -0.47 -11.77
N ILE A 194 15.69 0.28 -11.15
CA ILE A 194 14.60 0.95 -11.87
C ILE A 194 15.13 2.02 -12.83
N ILE A 195 16.09 2.83 -12.41
CA ILE A 195 16.70 3.84 -13.28
C ILE A 195 17.33 3.15 -14.50
N SER A 196 18.09 2.07 -14.29
CA SER A 196 18.69 1.30 -15.38
C SER A 196 17.64 0.72 -16.33
N MET A 197 16.53 0.18 -15.81
CA MET A 197 15.45 -0.36 -16.65
C MET A 197 14.75 0.73 -17.47
N VAL A 198 14.48 1.89 -16.88
CA VAL A 198 13.85 3.02 -17.58
C VAL A 198 14.80 3.56 -18.65
N SER A 199 16.07 3.80 -18.33
CA SER A 199 17.07 4.26 -19.29
C SER A 199 17.26 3.28 -20.45
N TYR A 200 17.27 1.97 -20.18
CA TYR A 200 17.34 0.96 -21.23
C TYR A 200 16.08 0.97 -22.11
N GLY A 201 14.88 1.04 -21.52
CA GLY A 201 13.62 1.10 -22.26
C GLY A 201 13.52 2.31 -23.17
N GLU A 202 13.94 3.49 -22.69
CA GLU A 202 13.98 4.71 -23.50
C GLU A 202 14.99 4.61 -24.66
N ALA A 203 16.16 4.02 -24.42
CA ALA A 203 17.17 3.80 -25.45
C ALA A 203 16.67 2.81 -26.52
N TYR A 204 16.01 1.72 -26.10
CA TYR A 204 15.45 0.72 -26.99
C TYR A 204 14.33 1.28 -27.88
N GLY A 205 13.41 2.07 -27.31
CA GLY A 205 12.35 2.72 -28.07
C GLY A 205 12.86 3.68 -29.16
N LYS A 206 13.96 4.38 -28.88
CA LYS A 206 14.64 5.25 -29.86
C LYS A 206 15.31 4.47 -30.99
N GLN A 207 15.81 3.26 -30.73
CA GLN A 207 16.44 2.41 -31.75
C GLN A 207 15.44 1.72 -32.69
N GLN A 208 14.18 1.52 -32.28
CA GLN A 208 13.15 0.94 -33.15
C GLN A 208 12.41 1.97 -34.03
N SER A 209 12.51 3.26 -33.68
CA SER A 209 11.80 4.35 -34.38
C SER A 209 12.68 5.12 -35.38
N GLY A 210 13.90 4.63 -35.66
CA GLY A 210 14.82 5.15 -36.67
C GLY A 210 15.10 4.09 -37.72
#